data_AF-A0A954P0C2-F1
#
_entry.id   AF-A0A954P0C2-F1
#
_cell.length_a   1.000
_cell.length_b   1.000
_cell.length_c   1.000
_cell.angle_alpha   90.00
_cell.angle_beta   90.00
_cell.angle_gamma   90.00
#
_symmetry.space_group_name_H-M   'P 1'
#
loop_
_entity.id
_entity.type
_entity.pdbx_description
1 polymer ?
#
loop_
_entity_poly.entity_id
_entity_poly.type
_entity_poly.pdbx_seq_one_letter_code
_entity_poly.pdbx_strand_id
1 'polypeptide(L)' 'MIVVEQLGKQFADLRRGPVTALDSVSFTVQPGEIYGLLGPNGAGKTT' A
#
# COMPACT_ATOMS: atom_id res chain seq x y z
N MET A 1 -12.14 -13.07 4.96
CA MET A 1 -12.13 -11.68 5.46
C MET A 1 -10.68 -11.29 5.62
N ILE A 2 -10.26 -10.20 4.99
CA ILE A 2 -8.92 -9.61 5.12
C ILE A 2 -9.12 -8.25 5.77
N VAL A 3 -8.35 -7.95 6.81
CA VAL A 3 -8.34 -6.65 7.50
C VAL A 3 -6.92 -6.12 7.45
N VAL A 4 -6.78 -4.89 7.00
CA VAL A 4 -5.52 -4.15 6.98
C VAL A 4 -5.74 -2.87 7.78
N GLU A 5 -4.88 -2.63 8.76
CA GLU A 5 -4.94 -1.45 9.63
C GLU A 5 -3.59 -0.76 9.62
N GLN A 6 -3.60 0.54 9.33
CA GLN A 6 -2.46 1.45 9.37
C GLN A 6 -1.17 0.90 8.74
N LEU A 7 -1.30 0.19 7.61
CA LEU A 7 -0.17 -0.42 6.93
C LEU A 7 0.76 0.65 6.35
N GLY A 8 2.01 0.63 6.79
CA GLY A 8 3.09 1.46 6.28
C GLY A 8 4.18 0.61 5.63
N LYS A 9 4.79 1.14 4.56
CA LYS A 9 5.94 0.50 3.90
C LYS A 9 6.92 1.54 3.42
N GLN A 10 8.18 1.38 3.82
CA GLN A 10 9.31 2.18 3.36
C GLN A 10 10.35 1.31 2.67
N PHE A 11 11.00 1.89 1.66
CA PHE A 11 12.15 1.32 0.96
C PHE A 11 13.36 2.20 1.21
N ALA A 12 14.49 1.58 1.51
CA ALA A 12 15.75 2.29 1.55
C ALA A 12 16.27 2.50 0.13
N ASP A 13 16.47 3.75 -0.28
CA ASP A 13 17.21 4.11 -1.48
C ASP A 13 18.52 4.80 -1.05
N LEU A 14 19.65 4.20 -1.44
CA LEU A 14 20.99 4.68 -1.04
C LEU A 14 21.35 6.06 -1.63
N ARG A 15 20.65 6.51 -2.67
CA ARG A 15 20.92 7.78 -3.37
C ARG A 15 19.91 8.86 -3.00
N ARG A 16 18.64 8.48 -2.83
CA ARG A 16 17.51 9.41 -2.63
C ARG A 16 17.04 9.47 -1.16
N GLY A 17 17.55 8.59 -0.30
CA GLY A 17 17.03 8.41 1.04
C GLY A 17 15.78 7.52 1.06
N PRO A 18 15.18 7.29 2.24
CA PRO A 18 14.03 6.42 2.37
C PRO A 18 12.83 6.93 1.56
N VAL A 19 12.17 6.01 0.84
CA VAL A 19 10.95 6.27 0.08
C VAL A 19 9.79 5.62 0.81
N THR A 20 8.81 6.42 1.23
CA THR A 20 7.53 5.92 1.74
C THR A 20 6.66 5.51 0.58
N ALA A 21 6.38 4.21 0.48
CA ALA A 21 5.53 3.65 -0.56
C ALA A 21 4.07 3.51 -0.12
N LEU A 22 3.84 3.15 1.14
CA LEU A 22 2.52 3.13 1.78
C LEU A 22 2.61 3.89 3.09
N ASP A 23 1.61 4.73 3.35
CA ASP A 23 1.47 5.48 4.59
C ASP A 23 0.07 5.25 5.16
N SER A 24 0.02 4.53 6.29
CA SER A 24 -1.17 4.37 7.12
C SER A 24 -2.42 3.84 6.38
N VAL A 25 -2.23 2.92 5.44
CA VAL A 25 -3.32 2.35 4.63
C VAL A 25 -4.18 1.42 5.47
N SER A 26 -5.51 1.63 5.46
CA SER A 26 -6.46 0.77 6.19
C SER A 26 -7.65 0.41 5.30
N PHE A 27 -8.00 -0.87 5.23
CA PHE A 27 -9.17 -1.37 4.50
C PHE A 27 -9.58 -2.77 4.97
N THR A 28 -10.80 -3.18 4.64
CA THR A 28 -11.32 -4.53 4.91
C THR A 28 -11.91 -5.10 3.63
N VAL A 29 -11.65 -6.39 3.37
CA VAL A 29 -12.21 -7.14 2.25
C VAL A 29 -13.00 -8.33 2.80
N GLN A 30 -14.29 -8.39 2.49
CA GLN A 30 -15.16 -9.48 2.87
C GLN A 30 -15.05 -10.67 1.89
N PRO A 31 -15.39 -11.89 2.32
CA PRO A 31 -15.45 -13.03 1.42
C PRO A 31 -16.38 -12.77 0.22
N GLY A 32 -15.89 -13.01 -1.00
CA GLY A 32 -16.66 -12.81 -2.23
C GLY A 32 -16.57 -11.39 -2.82
N GLU A 33 -15.90 -10.44 -2.16
CA GLU A 33 -15.68 -9.10 -2.70
C GLU A 33 -14.43 -9.06 -3.61
N ILE A 34 -14.52 -8.24 -4.67
CA ILE A 34 -13.40 -7.95 -5.58
C ILE A 34 -12.96 -6.51 -5.34
N TYR A 35 -11.69 -6.31 -5.04
CA TYR A 35 -11.09 -4.99 -4.86
C TYR A 35 -10.06 -4.70 -5.96
N GLY A 36 -10.06 -3.46 -6.46
CA GLY A 36 -9.05 -2.93 -7.36
C GLY A 36 -8.30 -1.78 -6.72
N LEU A 37 -6.96 -1.85 -6.71
CA LEU A 37 -6.12 -0.71 -6.34
C LEU A 37 -5.88 0.13 -7.59
N LEU A 38 -6.35 1.39 -7.59
CA LEU A 38 -6.21 2.33 -8.70
C LEU A 38 -5.35 3.53 -8.31
N GLY A 39 -4.66 4.09 -9.30
CA GLY A 39 -3.78 5.25 -9.12
C GLY A 39 -2.64 5.27 -10.15
N PRO A 40 -1.95 6.41 -10.31
CA PRO A 40 -0.84 6.55 -11.26
C PRO A 40 0.36 5.64 -10.94
N ASN A 41 1.30 5.53 -11.88
CA ASN A 41 2.55 4.79 -11.66
C ASN A 41 3.33 5.41 -10.49
N GLY A 42 3.85 4.56 -9.61
CA GLY A 42 4.54 5.00 -8.38
C GLY A 42 3.64 5.26 -7.17
N ALA A 43 2.31 5.12 -7.29
CA ALA A 43 1.38 5.33 -6.17
C ALA A 43 1.36 4.22 -5.09
N GLY A 44 2.31 3.28 -5.10
CA GLY A 44 2.40 2.22 -4.07
C GLY A 44 1.53 0.97 -4.26
N LYS A 45 0.75 0.87 -5.35
CA LYS A 45 -0.23 -0.22 -5.57
C LYS A 45 0.35 -1.65 -5.58
N THR A 46 1.61 -1.82 -5.98
CA THR A 46 2.29 -3.13 -6.09
C THR A 46 3.33 -3.32 -4.98
N THR A 47 3.50 -2.29 -4.16
CA THR A 47 4.70 -2.04 -3.38
C THR A 47 4.54 -2.48 -1.93
#